data_AF-A0A0M8SW67-F1
#
_entry.id   AF-A0A0M8SW67-F1
#
_cell.length_a   1.000
_cell.length_b   1.000
_cell.length_c   1.000
_cell.angle_alpha   90.00
_cell.angle_beta   90.00
_cell.angle_gamma   90.00
#
_symmetry.space_group_name_H-M   'P 1'
#
loop_
_entity.id
_entity.type
_entity.pdbx_description
1 polymer ?
#
loop_
_entity_poly.entity_id
_entity_poly.type
_entity_poly.pdbx_seq_one_letter_code
_entity_poly.pdbx_strand_id
1 'polypeptide(L)'
;MDDEYGPVVASFTRAEFFADGTFIAVPPVVSSAAGLKMPVIITVGARQEFVTGDGGEDDRLRAVLFAVARAVEQAPVGEVCFVVPAGELPCGREPIGADRLIAITEPGDTGEPVLTMMLPGEM
;
A
#
# COMPACT_ATOMS: atom_id res chain seq x y z
N MET A 1 7.72 12.57 35.48
CA MET A 1 7.00 13.85 35.37
C MET A 1 7.63 14.47 34.13
N ASP A 2 7.10 14.25 32.93
CA ASP A 2 5.71 14.46 32.51
C ASP A 2 5.25 13.40 31.48
N ASP A 3 4.01 12.91 31.67
CA ASP A 3 3.21 12.15 30.69
C ASP A 3 2.79 13.09 29.54
N GLU A 4 3.54 13.13 28.44
CA GLU A 4 3.26 14.03 27.29
C GLU A 4 2.53 13.37 26.12
N TYR A 5 1.81 12.27 26.33
CA TYR A 5 0.90 11.76 25.30
C TYR A 5 -0.38 11.29 26.00
N GLY A 6 -1.53 11.88 25.63
CA GLY A 6 -2.84 11.42 26.10
C GLY A 6 -3.02 9.92 25.82
N PRO A 7 -3.99 9.23 26.48
CA PRO A 7 -4.15 7.79 26.33
C PRO A 7 -4.21 7.46 24.84
N VAL A 8 -3.30 6.60 24.38
CA VAL A 8 -3.28 6.10 23.00
C VAL A 8 -4.68 5.57 22.71
N VAL A 9 -5.46 6.37 21.98
CA VAL A 9 -6.84 6.06 21.63
C VAL A 9 -6.76 5.04 20.50
N ALA A 10 -6.64 3.78 20.91
CA ALA A 10 -6.50 2.59 20.10
C ALA A 10 -5.26 2.58 19.20
N SER A 11 -4.21 1.90 19.66
CA SER A 11 -3.23 1.31 18.75
C SER A 11 -3.91 0.13 18.06
N PHE A 12 -4.63 0.38 16.98
CA PHE A 12 -5.16 -0.71 16.16
C PHE A 12 -3.96 -1.46 15.58
N THR A 13 -3.83 -2.72 15.99
CA THR A 13 -2.82 -3.63 15.47
C THR A 13 -3.10 -3.90 14.00
N ARG A 14 -2.08 -4.25 13.23
CA ARG A 14 -2.25 -4.57 11.82
C ARG A 14 -3.24 -5.73 11.62
N ALA A 15 -3.22 -6.67 12.56
CA ALA A 15 -4.16 -7.77 12.63
C ALA A 15 -5.63 -7.31 12.72
N GLU A 16 -5.91 -6.19 13.39
CA GLU A 16 -7.24 -5.60 13.46
C GLU A 16 -7.65 -4.97 12.13
N PHE A 17 -6.73 -4.31 11.42
CA PHE A 17 -7.02 -3.79 10.07
C PHE A 17 -7.26 -4.91 9.04
N PHE A 18 -6.60 -6.06 9.20
CA PHE A 18 -6.92 -7.27 8.43
C PHE A 18 -8.27 -7.87 8.82
N ALA A 19 -8.62 -7.87 10.12
CA ALA A 19 -9.88 -8.41 10.62
C ALA A 19 -11.09 -7.57 10.19
N ASP A 20 -10.93 -6.24 10.14
CA ASP A 20 -11.94 -5.30 9.65
C ASP A 20 -12.00 -5.25 8.12
N GLY A 21 -11.07 -5.95 7.44
CA GLY A 21 -11.00 -6.03 5.99
C GLY A 21 -10.41 -4.80 5.31
N THR A 22 -10.06 -3.76 6.06
CA THR A 22 -9.41 -2.54 5.55
C THR A 22 -8.09 -2.86 4.86
N PHE A 23 -7.27 -3.77 5.41
CA PHE A 23 -6.04 -4.25 4.79
C PHE A 23 -6.25 -5.57 4.05
N ILE A 24 -5.77 -5.61 2.82
CA ILE A 24 -5.75 -6.80 1.97
C ILE A 24 -4.30 -7.19 1.74
N ALA A 25 -3.94 -8.42 2.14
CA ALA A 25 -2.60 -8.95 1.91
C ALA A 25 -2.45 -9.29 0.43
N VAL A 26 -1.40 -8.78 -0.19
CA VAL A 26 -1.04 -9.19 -1.55
C VAL A 26 -0.34 -10.55 -1.45
N PRO A 27 -0.74 -11.54 -2.27
CA PRO A 27 -0.08 -12.85 -2.25
C PRO A 27 1.43 -12.71 -2.53
N PRO A 28 2.30 -13.35 -1.74
CA PRO A 28 3.75 -13.15 -1.83
C PRO A 28 4.33 -13.55 -3.19
N VAL A 29 3.69 -14.52 -3.87
CA VAL A 29 4.07 -14.92 -5.23
C VAL A 29 3.90 -13.79 -6.25
N VAL A 30 2.87 -12.95 -6.09
CA VAL A 30 2.59 -11.83 -7.01
C VAL A 30 3.48 -10.64 -6.71
N SER A 31 3.66 -10.29 -5.43
CA SER A 31 4.56 -9.20 -5.02
C SER A 31 6.03 -9.51 -5.38
N SER A 32 6.47 -10.75 -5.17
CA SER A 32 7.83 -11.18 -5.52
C SER A 32 8.08 -11.14 -7.03
N ALA A 33 7.07 -11.45 -7.84
CA ALA A 33 7.16 -11.37 -9.30
C ALA A 33 7.37 -9.92 -9.80
N ALA A 34 6.93 -8.93 -9.02
CA ALA A 34 7.18 -7.51 -9.27
C ALA A 34 8.50 -6.99 -8.68
N GLY A 35 9.26 -7.82 -7.96
CA GLY A 35 10.53 -7.43 -7.32
C GLY A 35 10.41 -6.98 -5.86
N LEU A 36 9.20 -6.99 -5.28
CA LEU A 36 8.96 -6.63 -3.88
C LEU A 36 9.22 -7.85 -2.98
N LYS A 37 10.33 -7.81 -2.22
CA LYS A 37 10.79 -8.93 -1.37
C LYS A 37 10.24 -8.91 0.06
N MET A 38 9.57 -7.83 0.46
CA MET A 38 8.86 -7.70 1.73
C MET A 38 7.37 -8.04 1.58
N PRO A 39 6.67 -8.36 2.67
CA PRO A 39 5.22 -8.42 2.69
C PRO A 39 4.61 -7.12 2.14
N VAL A 40 3.61 -7.24 1.28
CA VAL A 40 2.92 -6.11 0.64
C VAL A 40 1.45 -6.16 1.00
N ILE A 41 0.92 -5.01 1.39
CA ILE A 41 -0.48 -4.82 1.76
C ILE A 41 -1.05 -3.70 0.92
N ILE A 42 -2.32 -3.84 0.54
CA ILE A 42 -3.09 -2.81 -0.13
C ILE A 42 -4.36 -2.53 0.67
N THR A 43 -4.74 -1.26 0.85
CA THR A 43 -6.03 -0.92 1.43
C THR A 43 -7.17 -1.30 0.49
N VAL A 44 -8.37 -1.52 1.02
CA VAL A 44 -9.57 -1.68 0.21
C VAL A 44 -9.77 -0.49 -0.72
N GLY A 45 -9.60 0.74 -0.22
CA GLY A 45 -9.75 1.95 -1.03
C GLY A 45 -8.78 1.98 -2.20
N ALA A 46 -7.49 1.72 -1.97
CA ALA A 46 -6.49 1.66 -3.02
C ALA A 46 -6.75 0.52 -4.02
N ARG A 47 -7.17 -0.67 -3.55
CA ARG A 47 -7.53 -1.79 -4.42
C ARG A 47 -8.77 -1.47 -5.27
N GLN A 48 -9.77 -0.80 -4.70
CA GLN A 48 -10.97 -0.40 -5.44
C GLN A 48 -10.68 0.67 -6.49
N GLU A 49 -9.76 1.59 -6.20
CA GLU A 49 -9.39 2.67 -7.12
C GLU A 49 -8.49 2.19 -8.27
N PHE A 50 -7.45 1.39 -7.97
CA PHE A 50 -6.40 1.08 -8.96
C PHE A 50 -6.40 -0.37 -9.48
N VAL A 51 -7.02 -1.31 -8.77
CA VAL A 51 -7.00 -2.75 -9.14
C VAL A 51 -8.35 -3.19 -9.68
N THR A 52 -9.44 -2.76 -9.06
CA THR A 52 -10.81 -3.19 -9.39
C THR A 52 -11.31 -2.50 -10.66
N GLY A 53 -11.84 -3.26 -11.62
CA GLY A 53 -12.55 -2.74 -12.80
C GLY A 53 -12.34 -3.58 -14.07
N ASP A 54 -12.77 -3.04 -15.21
CA ASP A 54 -12.84 -3.76 -16.49
C ASP A 54 -11.47 -4.05 -17.12
N GLY A 55 -11.13 -5.33 -17.31
CA GLY A 55 -9.88 -5.73 -17.98
C GLY A 55 -8.96 -6.64 -17.18
N GLY A 56 -9.45 -7.26 -16.10
CA GLY A 56 -8.74 -8.30 -15.36
C GLY A 56 -7.96 -7.75 -14.18
N GLU A 57 -8.46 -8.02 -12.98
CA GLU A 57 -7.89 -7.53 -11.71
C GLU A 57 -6.44 -7.98 -11.51
N ASP A 58 -6.08 -9.20 -11.91
CA ASP A 58 -4.72 -9.74 -11.79
C ASP A 58 -3.69 -8.95 -12.59
N ASP A 59 -4.05 -8.50 -13.80
CA ASP A 59 -3.13 -7.76 -14.66
C ASP A 59 -2.87 -6.36 -14.13
N ARG A 60 -3.94 -5.72 -13.66
CA ARG A 60 -3.87 -4.41 -13.01
C ARG A 60 -3.12 -4.46 -11.70
N LEU A 61 -3.40 -5.43 -10.84
CA LEU A 61 -2.64 -5.63 -9.59
C LEU A 61 -1.15 -5.75 -9.89
N ARG A 62 -0.79 -6.54 -10.91
CA ARG A 62 0.60 -6.70 -11.31
C ARG A 62 1.22 -5.38 -11.78
N ALA A 63 0.52 -4.61 -12.61
CA ALA A 63 1.00 -3.31 -13.08
C ALA A 63 1.17 -2.30 -11.92
N VAL A 64 0.23 -2.25 -10.96
CA VAL A 64 0.37 -1.45 -9.74
C VAL A 64 1.63 -1.85 -8.96
N LEU A 65 1.84 -3.16 -8.74
CA LEU A 65 3.01 -3.66 -8.01
C LEU A 65 4.32 -3.33 -8.74
N PHE A 66 4.36 -3.42 -10.07
CA PHE A 66 5.53 -3.02 -10.86
C PHE A 66 5.81 -1.51 -10.76
N ALA A 67 4.78 -0.67 -10.80
CA ALA A 67 4.92 0.77 -10.66
C ALA A 67 5.46 1.14 -9.26
N VAL A 68 4.95 0.49 -8.22
CA VAL A 68 5.44 0.65 -6.85
C VAL A 68 6.87 0.14 -6.71
N ALA A 69 7.20 -1.04 -7.23
CA ALA A 69 8.56 -1.56 -7.21
C ALA A 69 9.55 -0.60 -7.87
N ARG A 70 9.17 -0.04 -9.03
CA ARG A 70 9.97 0.97 -9.73
C ARG A 70 10.16 2.24 -8.90
N ALA A 71 9.12 2.69 -8.19
CA ALA A 71 9.22 3.85 -7.31
C ALA A 71 10.15 3.58 -6.12
N VAL A 72 10.09 2.38 -5.53
CA VAL A 72 11.00 1.93 -4.48
C VAL A 72 12.45 1.87 -4.98
N GLU A 73 12.68 1.36 -6.20
CA GLU A 73 14.02 1.27 -6.80
C GLU A 73 14.63 2.63 -7.14
N GLN A 74 13.81 3.63 -7.50
CA GLN A 74 14.27 4.98 -7.83
C GLN A 74 14.43 5.88 -6.61
N ALA A 75 13.88 5.48 -5.48
CA ALA A 75 13.91 6.27 -4.27
C ALA A 75 15.32 6.37 -3.67
N PRO A 76 15.64 7.48 -2.99
CA PRO A 76 16.90 7.60 -2.27
C PRO A 76 17.01 6.56 -1.16
N VAL A 77 18.25 6.18 -0.84
CA VAL A 77 18.54 5.21 0.23
C VAL A 77 17.96 5.71 1.55
N GLY A 78 17.13 4.89 2.19
CA GLY A 78 16.48 5.20 3.47
C GLY A 78 15.10 5.85 3.33
N GLU A 79 14.63 6.10 2.12
CA GLU A 79 13.24 6.52 1.90
C GLU A 79 12.28 5.40 2.29
N VAL A 80 11.22 5.76 3.01
CA VAL A 80 10.18 4.83 3.45
C VAL A 80 8.83 5.17 2.86
N CYS A 81 8.65 6.35 2.26
CA CYS A 81 7.41 6.78 1.63
C CYS A 81 7.62 6.97 0.12
N PHE A 82 6.87 6.22 -0.68
CA PHE A 82 6.94 6.22 -2.13
C PHE A 82 5.60 6.70 -2.68
N VAL A 83 5.65 7.62 -3.63
CA VAL A 83 4.47 8.17 -4.28
C VAL A 83 4.45 7.71 -5.73
N VAL A 84 3.39 7.01 -6.12
CA VAL A 84 3.17 6.58 -7.49
C VAL A 84 2.01 7.39 -8.09
N PRO A 85 2.25 8.24 -9.10
CA PRO A 85 1.18 9.03 -9.71
C PRO A 85 0.19 8.12 -10.45
N ALA A 86 -1.09 8.51 -10.46
CA ALA A 86 -2.16 7.73 -11.09
C ALA A 86 -1.94 7.52 -12.60
N GLY A 87 -1.22 8.42 -13.27
CA GLY A 87 -0.84 8.28 -14.68
C GLY A 87 0.15 7.13 -14.96
N GLU A 88 0.86 6.63 -13.96
CA GLU A 88 1.74 5.45 -14.07
C GLU A 88 1.02 4.15 -13.65
N LEU A 89 -0.19 4.26 -13.10
CA LEU A 89 -0.99 3.13 -12.67
C LEU A 89 -1.99 2.75 -13.76
N PRO A 90 -2.39 1.47 -13.86
CA PRO A 90 -3.48 1.08 -14.72
C PRO A 90 -4.76 1.81 -14.28
N CYS A 91 -5.16 2.83 -15.04
CA CYS A 91 -6.37 3.58 -14.76
C CYS A 91 -7.57 2.75 -15.18
N GLY A 92 -8.25 2.21 -14.17
CA GLY A 92 -9.32 1.26 -14.37
C GLY A 92 -10.70 1.86 -14.63
N ARG A 93 -10.81 3.15 -14.29
CA ARG A 93 -11.92 4.08 -14.38
C ARG A 93 -11.34 5.49 -14.27
N GLU A 94 -12.14 6.53 -14.50
CA GLU A 94 -11.76 7.88 -14.08
C GLU A 94 -11.47 7.85 -12.57
N PRO A 95 -10.28 8.30 -12.10
CA PRO A 95 -9.93 8.26 -10.68
C PRO A 95 -11.00 9.02 -9.89
N ILE A 96 -11.61 8.36 -8.89
CA ILE A 96 -12.74 8.91 -8.13
C ILE A 96 -12.29 10.02 -7.17
N GLY A 97 -10.99 10.13 -6.92
CA GLY A 97 -10.42 11.31 -6.27
C GLY A 97 -8.93 11.24 -5.95
N ALA A 98 -8.28 10.09 -6.14
CA ALA A 98 -6.86 9.94 -5.87
C ALA A 98 -6.01 10.15 -7.13
N ASP A 99 -5.22 11.22 -7.13
CA ASP A 99 -4.21 11.50 -8.18
C ASP A 99 -2.94 10.64 -8.04
N ARG A 100 -2.79 9.91 -6.93
CA ARG A 100 -1.61 9.12 -6.60
C ARG A 100 -1.92 7.99 -5.63
N LEU A 101 -1.11 6.94 -5.67
CA LEU A 101 -1.00 5.90 -4.66
C LEU A 101 0.20 6.19 -3.76
N ILE A 102 0.04 6.01 -2.46
CA ILE A 102 1.14 6.11 -1.50
C ILE A 102 1.51 4.68 -1.08
N ALA A 103 2.80 4.36 -1.14
CA ALA A 103 3.35 3.14 -0.58
C ALA A 103 4.31 3.49 0.56
N ILE A 104 4.11 2.94 1.75
CA ILE A 104 4.94 3.24 2.93
C ILE A 104 5.53 1.94 3.47
N THR A 105 6.84 1.90 3.68
CA THR A 105 7.51 0.81 4.38
C THR A 105 7.53 1.10 5.87
N GLU A 106 6.79 0.33 6.64
CA GLU A 106 6.71 0.45 8.10
C GLU A 106 7.00 -0.89 8.77
N PRO A 107 7.51 -0.90 10.02
CA PRO A 107 7.67 -2.14 10.76
C PRO A 107 6.30 -2.80 11.00
N GLY A 108 6.19 -4.09 10.66
CA GLY A 108 5.06 -4.95 11.00
C GLY A 108 5.07 -5.35 12.47
N ASP A 109 4.08 -6.15 12.89
CA ASP A 109 3.91 -6.56 14.29
C ASP A 109 5.10 -7.33 14.87
N THR A 110 5.91 -8.00 14.03
CA THR A 110 7.15 -8.67 14.47
C THR A 110 8.43 -7.86 14.21
N GLY A 111 8.30 -6.60 13.75
CA GLY A 111 9.42 -5.73 13.40
C GLY A 111 9.99 -5.96 12.00
N GLU A 112 9.40 -6.86 11.22
CA GLU A 112 9.73 -7.04 9.80
C GLU A 112 9.29 -5.82 8.97
N PRO A 113 10.05 -5.39 7.94
CA PRO A 113 9.59 -4.31 7.07
C PRO A 113 8.38 -4.78 6.25
N VAL A 114 7.31 -3.98 6.24
CA VAL A 114 6.09 -4.26 5.49
C VAL A 114 5.73 -3.04 4.65
N LEU A 115 5.46 -3.27 3.36
CA LEU A 115 5.05 -2.23 2.44
C LEU A 115 3.52 -2.11 2.42
N THR A 116 3.00 -0.94 2.76
CA THR A 116 1.57 -0.64 2.78
C THR A 116 1.21 0.32 1.65
N MET A 117 0.32 -0.09 0.76
CA MET A 117 -0.18 0.74 -0.35
C MET A 117 -1.57 1.27 0.01
N MET A 118 -1.73 2.58 0.01
CA MET A 118 -2.96 3.27 0.44
C MET A 118 -3.21 4.54 -0.36
N LEU A 119 -4.44 5.03 -0.35
CA LEU A 119 -4.78 6.34 -0.91
C LEU A 119 -4.26 7.46 -0.01
N PRO A 120 -3.97 8.67 -0.55
CA PRO A 120 -3.55 9.81 0.25
C PRO A 120 -4.56 10.27 1.31
N GLY A 121 -5.85 9.94 1.13
CA GLY A 121 -6.90 10.23 2.12
C GLY A 121 -7.10 9.13 3.18
N GLU A 122 -6.37 8.02 3.08
CA GLU A 122 -6.40 6.89 4.03
C GLU A 122 -5.19 6.90 4.99
N MET A 123 -4.27 7.86 4.82
CA MET A 123 -3.11 8.08 5.68
C MET A 123 -3.48 8.74 7.00
#